data_AF-A0A382P5I9-F1
#
_entry.id   AF-A0A382P5I9-F1
#
_cell.length_a   1.000
_cell.length_b   1.000
_cell.length_c   1.000
_cell.angle_alpha   90.00
_cell.angle_beta   90.00
_cell.angle_gamma   90.00
#
_symmetry.space_group_name_H-M   'P 1'
#
loop_
_entity.id
_entity.type
_entity.pdbx_description
1 polymer ?
#
loop_
_entity_poly.entity_id
_entity_poly.type
_entity_poly.pdbx_seq_one_letter_code
_entity_poly.pdbx_strand_id
1 'polypeptide(L)'
;GWWALDVAGDLIRLPPEDDFERRPAGDILSSNLGDRMLTATRDGLVRMWIGPHLVSRRRLLFEEIASGEIRRLDWEQRQVIFEAARDAEDSGMLTRAIELYESLGRAEDIHRLISQREGADV
;
A
#
# COMPACT_ATOMS: atom_id res chain seq x y z
N GLY A 1 16.59 -10.87 -21.57
CA GLY A 1 17.07 -10.31 -22.85
C GLY A 1 17.48 -8.88 -22.64
N TRP A 2 18.25 -8.34 -23.57
CA TRP A 2 18.66 -6.94 -23.62
C TRP A 2 17.65 -6.14 -24.45
N TRP A 3 17.58 -4.83 -24.20
CA TRP A 3 16.79 -3.91 -25.02
C TRP A 3 17.72 -2.85 -25.59
N ALA A 4 17.52 -2.53 -26.86
CA ALA A 4 18.24 -1.47 -27.55
C ALA A 4 17.25 -0.45 -28.11
N LEU A 5 17.62 0.82 -28.06
CA LEU A 5 16.92 1.90 -28.75
C LEU A 5 17.56 2.05 -30.14
N ASP A 6 16.76 1.96 -31.19
CA ASP A 6 17.25 2.23 -32.54
C ASP A 6 17.21 3.72 -32.88
N VAL A 7 17.82 4.09 -34.00
CA VAL A 7 17.89 5.49 -34.47
C VAL A 7 16.52 6.04 -34.88
N ALA A 8 15.56 5.16 -35.20
CA ALA A 8 14.18 5.55 -35.51
C ALA A 8 13.35 5.85 -34.24
N GLY A 9 13.87 5.52 -33.05
CA GLY A 9 13.18 5.70 -31.78
C GLY A 9 12.38 4.48 -31.34
N ASP A 10 12.59 3.32 -31.96
CA ASP A 10 11.96 2.06 -31.57
C ASP A 10 12.82 1.28 -30.58
N LEU A 11 12.14 0.65 -29.63
CA LEU A 11 12.70 -0.35 -28.72
C LEU A 11 12.72 -1.72 -29.39
N ILE A 12 13.92 -2.29 -29.45
CA ILE A 12 14.20 -3.60 -30.04
C ILE A 12 14.69 -4.53 -28.93
N ARG A 13 14.12 -5.74 -28.88
CA ARG A 13 14.55 -6.80 -27.98
C ARG A 13 15.72 -7.58 -28.59
N LEU A 14 16.68 -7.94 -27.74
CA LEU A 14 17.85 -8.74 -28.07
C LEU A 14 17.96 -9.99 -27.15
N PRO A 15 18.09 -11.21 -27.71
CA PRO A 15 17.99 -11.52 -29.14
C PRO A 15 16.57 -11.23 -29.68
N PRO A 16 16.45 -10.94 -30.97
CA PRO A 16 15.15 -10.77 -31.62
C PRO A 16 14.37 -12.08 -31.52
N GLU A 17 13.07 -11.98 -31.26
CA GLU A 17 12.12 -13.09 -31.39
C GLU A 17 11.33 -12.87 -32.68
N ASP A 18 11.11 -13.93 -33.45
CA ASP A 18 10.54 -13.87 -34.81
C ASP A 18 9.17 -13.20 -34.89
N ASP A 19 8.46 -13.09 -33.76
CA ASP A 19 7.12 -12.51 -33.64
C ASP A 19 7.09 -11.20 -32.83
N PHE A 20 8.26 -10.59 -32.57
CA PHE A 20 8.34 -9.41 -31.72
C PHE A 20 8.11 -8.11 -32.51
N GLU A 21 6.96 -7.49 -32.27
CA GLU A 21 6.60 -6.19 -32.81
C GLU A 21 7.49 -5.08 -32.21
N ARG A 22 8.14 -4.28 -33.06
CA ARG A 22 8.89 -3.10 -32.64
C ARG A 22 7.97 -2.16 -31.87
N ARG A 23 8.44 -1.65 -30.74
CA ARG A 23 7.62 -0.75 -29.91
C ARG A 23 8.24 0.63 -29.86
N PRO A 24 7.48 1.70 -30.12
CA PRO A 24 8.03 3.05 -30.00
C PRO A 24 8.47 3.32 -28.56
N ALA A 25 9.64 3.93 -28.38
CA ALA A 25 10.15 4.36 -27.09
C ALA A 25 9.37 5.55 -26.50
N GLY A 26 8.52 6.18 -27.30
CA GLY A 26 7.77 7.37 -26.92
C GLY A 26 8.62 8.65 -27.01
N ASP A 27 8.19 9.68 -26.29
CA ASP A 27 8.80 11.01 -26.29
C ASP A 27 9.89 11.16 -25.23
N ILE A 28 9.76 10.45 -24.11
CA ILE A 28 10.70 10.49 -22.99
C ILE A 28 11.17 9.07 -22.71
N LEU A 29 12.49 8.88 -22.65
CA LEU A 29 13.12 7.66 -22.21
C LEU A 29 14.10 7.97 -21.08
N SER A 30 13.99 7.24 -19.98
CA SER A 30 14.92 7.30 -18.85
C SER A 30 15.26 5.89 -18.39
N SER A 31 16.54 5.63 -18.12
CA SER A 31 17.01 4.31 -17.73
C SER A 31 18.10 4.43 -16.66
N ASN A 32 18.15 3.45 -15.76
CA ASN A 32 19.28 3.29 -14.84
C ASN A 32 20.47 2.55 -15.49
N LEU A 33 20.40 2.30 -16.80
CA LEU A 33 21.39 1.58 -17.61
C LEU A 33 21.67 0.14 -17.14
N GLY A 34 20.83 -0.40 -16.27
CA GLY A 34 20.93 -1.76 -15.75
C GLY A 34 19.65 -2.52 -16.00
N ASP A 35 18.75 -2.46 -15.02
CA ASP A 35 17.59 -3.34 -14.93
C ASP A 35 16.24 -2.61 -14.95
N ARG A 36 16.23 -1.30 -15.13
CA ARG A 36 15.01 -0.50 -15.20
C ARG A 36 15.09 0.57 -16.29
N MET A 37 14.02 0.67 -17.05
CA MET A 37 13.81 1.72 -18.04
C MET A 37 12.35 2.18 -17.99
N LEU A 38 12.13 3.46 -18.23
CA LEU A 38 10.82 4.09 -18.27
C LEU A 38 10.68 4.83 -19.58
N THR A 39 9.54 4.63 -20.24
CA THR A 39 9.18 5.30 -21.49
C THR A 39 7.84 5.99 -21.31
N ALA A 40 7.72 7.22 -21.81
CA ALA A 40 6.46 7.97 -21.75
C ALA A 40 6.18 8.68 -23.07
N THR A 41 4.90 8.80 -23.41
CA THR A 41 4.40 9.57 -24.56
C THR A 41 3.69 10.84 -24.09
N ARG A 42 3.59 11.85 -24.97
CA ARG A 42 2.92 13.14 -24.69
C ARG A 42 1.43 13.03 -24.37
N ASP A 43 0.77 11.96 -24.81
CA ASP A 43 -0.64 11.67 -24.52
C ASP A 43 -0.84 11.05 -23.12
N GLY A 44 0.24 10.85 -22.35
CA GLY A 44 0.19 10.44 -20.95
C GLY A 44 0.42 8.94 -20.71
N LEU A 45 0.68 8.14 -21.74
CA LEU A 45 0.98 6.73 -21.55
C LEU A 45 2.42 6.52 -21.04
N VAL A 46 2.51 6.07 -19.79
CA VAL A 46 3.77 5.71 -19.13
C VAL A 46 3.92 4.18 -19.09
N ARG A 47 5.07 3.67 -19.54
CA ARG A 47 5.44 2.25 -19.47
C ARG A 47 6.73 2.08 -18.69
N MET A 48 6.75 1.09 -17.79
CA MET A 48 7.93 0.72 -17.01
C MET A 48 8.41 -0.66 -17.43
N TRP A 49 9.66 -0.73 -17.85
CA TRP A 49 10.37 -1.93 -18.25
C TRP A 49 11.30 -2.35 -17.12
N ILE A 50 11.24 -3.63 -16.75
CA ILE A 50 11.98 -4.15 -15.60
C ILE A 50 12.66 -5.47 -16.01
N GLY A 51 13.92 -5.62 -15.63
CA GLY A 51 14.66 -6.85 -15.81
C GLY A 51 13.96 -8.04 -15.15
N PRO A 52 13.92 -9.21 -15.81
CA PRO A 52 13.17 -10.38 -15.33
C PRO A 52 13.63 -10.84 -13.93
N HIS A 53 14.91 -10.66 -13.59
CA HIS A 53 15.47 -10.99 -12.28
C HIS A 53 14.90 -10.14 -11.13
N LEU A 54 14.30 -8.99 -11.43
CA LEU A 54 13.64 -8.14 -10.44
C LEU A 54 12.14 -8.45 -10.27
N VAL A 55 11.52 -9.19 -11.17
CA VAL A 55 10.07 -9.44 -11.14
C VAL A 55 9.67 -10.20 -9.87
N SER A 56 10.46 -11.20 -9.47
CA SER A 56 10.24 -11.95 -8.22
C SER A 56 10.41 -11.09 -6.97
N ARG A 57 11.39 -10.16 -6.98
CA ARG A 57 11.64 -9.22 -5.88
C ARG A 57 10.60 -8.11 -5.81
N ARG A 58 10.04 -7.70 -6.95
CA ARG A 58 9.02 -6.65 -7.07
C ARG A 58 7.69 -7.10 -6.45
N ARG A 59 7.24 -8.33 -6.70
CA ARG A 59 5.99 -8.84 -6.10
C ARG A 59 6.04 -8.74 -4.58
N LEU A 60 7.14 -9.19 -3.98
CA LEU A 60 7.35 -9.13 -2.53
C LEU A 60 7.38 -7.69 -2.01
N LEU A 61 8.05 -6.77 -2.70
CA LEU A 61 8.09 -5.35 -2.31
C LEU A 61 6.72 -4.67 -2.41
N PHE A 62 5.93 -4.94 -3.46
CA PHE A 62 4.58 -4.38 -3.58
C PHE A 62 3.61 -4.99 -2.57
N GLU A 63 3.72 -6.29 -2.28
CA GLU A 63 2.98 -6.94 -1.20
C GLU A 63 3.37 -6.33 0.16
N GLU A 64 4.64 -6.07 0.39
CA GLU A 64 5.14 -5.43 1.62
C GLU A 64 4.64 -3.98 1.76
N ILE A 65 4.76 -3.15 0.73
CA ILE A 65 4.24 -1.76 0.72
C ILE A 65 2.72 -1.74 0.91
N ALA A 66 1.99 -2.60 0.19
CA ALA A 66 0.54 -2.71 0.36
C ALA A 66 0.17 -3.17 1.78
N SER A 67 0.91 -4.14 2.34
CA SER A 67 0.70 -4.60 3.72
C SER A 67 1.04 -3.52 4.75
N GLY A 68 2.06 -2.69 4.49
CA GLY A 68 2.46 -1.57 5.34
C GLY A 68 1.40 -0.47 5.34
N GLU A 69 0.90 -0.09 4.16
CA GLU A 69 -0.19 0.89 4.03
C GLU A 69 -1.49 0.37 4.66
N ILE A 70 -1.86 -0.92 4.45
CA ILE A 70 -3.03 -1.53 5.09
C ILE A 70 -2.88 -1.53 6.61
N ARG A 71 -1.71 -1.89 7.14
CA ARG A 71 -1.43 -1.85 8.60
C ARG A 71 -1.48 -0.43 9.14
N ARG A 72 -1.02 0.57 8.38
CA ARG A 72 -1.10 1.99 8.76
C ARG A 72 -2.55 2.47 8.80
N LEU A 73 -3.36 2.13 7.79
CA LEU A 73 -4.78 2.45 7.75
C LEU A 73 -5.55 1.76 8.89
N ASP A 74 -5.21 0.51 9.22
CA ASP A 74 -5.77 -0.21 10.37
C ASP A 74 -5.39 0.48 11.69
N TRP A 75 -4.13 0.91 11.85
CA TRP A 75 -3.69 1.70 13.01
C TRP A 75 -4.49 3.01 13.15
N GLU A 76 -4.61 3.79 12.07
CA GLU A 76 -5.33 5.07 12.09
C GLU A 76 -6.80 4.87 12.44
N GLN A 77 -7.45 3.84 11.87
CA GLN A 77 -8.84 3.50 12.21
C GLN A 77 -8.99 3.08 13.67
N ARG A 78 -8.08 2.25 14.18
CA ARG A 78 -8.10 1.83 15.60
C ARG A 78 -7.84 2.99 16.54
N GLN A 79 -7.01 3.96 16.15
CA GLN A 79 -6.78 5.17 16.92
C GLN A 79 -8.07 6.02 17.01
N VAL A 80 -8.79 6.20 15.90
CA VAL A 80 -10.07 6.93 15.90
C VAL A 80 -11.11 6.25 16.80
N ILE A 81 -11.23 4.92 16.74
CA ILE A 81 -12.15 4.16 17.60
C ILE A 81 -11.75 4.30 19.07
N PHE A 82 -10.44 4.31 19.37
CA PHE A 82 -9.94 4.47 20.73
C PHE A 82 -10.22 5.86 21.29
N GLU A 83 -9.99 6.91 20.50
CA GLU A 83 -10.34 8.28 20.88
C GLU A 83 -11.84 8.42 21.15
N ALA A 84 -12.69 7.87 20.28
CA ALA A 84 -14.13 7.84 20.47
C ALA A 84 -14.56 7.05 21.73
N ALA A 85 -13.86 5.96 22.07
CA ALA A 85 -14.10 5.19 23.29
C ALA A 85 -13.78 6.02 24.54
N ARG A 86 -12.67 6.76 24.50
CA ARG A 86 -12.25 7.64 25.59
C ARG A 86 -13.20 8.81 25.77
N ASP A 87 -13.64 9.44 24.68
CA ASP A 87 -14.61 10.53 24.72
C ASP A 87 -15.96 10.06 25.29
N ALA A 88 -16.38 8.83 24.97
CA ALA A 88 -17.58 8.22 25.53
C ALA A 88 -17.43 7.92 27.03
N GLU A 89 -16.25 7.48 27.47
CA GLU A 89 -15.92 7.30 28.89
C GLU A 89 -15.93 8.65 29.65
N ASP A 90 -15.26 9.67 29.11
CA ASP A 90 -15.19 11.02 29.67
C ASP A 90 -16.58 11.69 29.76
N SER A 91 -17.48 11.34 28.83
CA SER A 91 -18.88 11.81 28.81
C SER A 91 -19.83 10.99 29.70
N GLY A 92 -19.33 9.94 30.38
CA GLY A 92 -20.13 9.07 31.24
C GLY A 92 -21.02 8.06 30.48
N MET A 93 -20.85 7.91 29.17
CA MET A 93 -21.59 6.95 28.34
C MET A 93 -20.93 5.56 28.39
N LEU A 94 -20.91 4.95 29.59
CA LEU A 94 -20.13 3.73 29.87
C LEU A 94 -20.47 2.55 28.95
N THR A 95 -21.74 2.34 28.62
CA THR A 95 -22.15 1.26 27.68
C THR A 95 -21.52 1.45 26.29
N ARG A 96 -21.49 2.70 25.80
CA ARG A 96 -20.92 3.02 24.49
C ARG A 96 -19.38 2.89 24.50
N ALA A 97 -18.74 3.29 25.59
CA ALA A 97 -17.30 3.09 25.77
C ALA A 97 -16.92 1.60 25.78
N ILE A 98 -17.71 0.75 26.46
CA ILE A 98 -17.51 -0.71 26.49
C ILE A 98 -17.59 -1.32 25.08
N GLU A 99 -18.62 -0.97 24.29
CA GLU A 99 -18.75 -1.46 22.90
C GLU A 99 -17.54 -1.10 22.03
N LEU A 100 -17.05 0.13 22.15
CA LEU A 100 -15.91 0.61 21.38
C LEU A 100 -14.60 -0.06 21.82
N TYR A 101 -14.38 -0.25 23.12
CA TYR A 101 -13.23 -1.00 23.63
C TYR A 101 -13.29 -2.49 23.29
N GLU A 102 -14.47 -3.10 23.25
CA GLU A 102 -14.68 -4.49 22.81
C GLU A 102 -14.30 -4.66 21.33
N SER A 103 -14.70 -3.71 20.47
CA SER A 103 -14.29 -3.71 19.05
C SER A 103 -12.78 -3.59 18.85
N LEU A 104 -12.06 -3.04 19.84
CA LEU A 104 -10.59 -2.94 19.85
C LEU A 104 -9.89 -4.12 20.54
N GLY A 105 -10.64 -5.02 21.19
CA GLY A 105 -10.10 -6.13 21.98
C GLY A 105 -9.44 -5.71 23.31
N ARG A 106 -9.80 -4.54 23.85
CA ARG A 106 -9.18 -3.97 25.07
C ARG A 106 -9.86 -4.48 26.36
N ALA A 107 -9.61 -5.76 26.68
CA ALA A 107 -10.25 -6.45 27.80
C ALA A 107 -10.04 -5.77 29.17
N GLU A 108 -8.85 -5.19 29.43
CA GLU A 108 -8.56 -4.51 30.69
C GLU A 108 -9.43 -3.26 30.90
N ASP A 109 -9.61 -2.44 29.86
CA ASP A 109 -10.46 -1.25 29.92
C ASP A 109 -11.93 -1.61 30.09
N ILE A 110 -12.38 -2.70 29.44
CA ILE A 110 -13.75 -3.23 29.62
C ILE A 110 -13.96 -3.65 31.08
N HIS A 111 -13.03 -4.39 31.68
CA HIS A 111 -13.12 -4.77 33.10
C HIS A 111 -13.15 -3.55 34.02
N ARG A 112 -12.31 -2.53 33.78
CA ARG A 112 -12.31 -1.27 34.54
C ARG A 112 -13.69 -0.60 34.50
N LEU A 113 -14.27 -0.48 33.32
CA LEU A 113 -15.55 0.21 33.13
C LEU A 113 -16.72 -0.57 33.75
N ILE A 114 -16.73 -1.90 33.65
CA ILE A 114 -17.75 -2.74 34.29
C ILE A 114 -17.69 -2.56 35.81
N SER A 115 -16.49 -2.60 36.41
CA SER A 115 -16.33 -2.37 37.86
C SER A 115 -16.75 -0.97 38.30
N GLN A 116 -16.50 0.07 37.48
CA GLN A 116 -16.97 1.42 37.77
C GLN A 116 -18.50 1.53 37.71
N ARG A 117 -19.14 0.90 36.72
CA ARG A 117 -20.60 0.86 36.60
C ARG A 117 -21.24 0.18 37.82
N GLU A 118 -20.72 -0.98 38.21
CA GLU A 118 -21.23 -1.73 39.37
C GLU A 118 -20.96 -1.04 40.70
N GLY A 119 -19.85 -0.30 40.82
CA GLY A 119 -19.53 0.48 42.02
C GLY A 119 -20.30 1.81 42.16
N ALA A 120 -20.88 2.32 41.08
CA ALA A 120 -21.72 3.53 41.09
C ALA A 120 -23.19 3.25 41.43
N ASP A 121 -23.64 1.99 41.33
CA ASP A 121 -25.00 1.53 41.64
C ASP A 121 -25.19 1.10 43.12
N VAL A 122 -24.26 1.45 44.02
CA VAL A 122 -24.30 1.21 45.49
C VAL A 122 -24.23 2.53 46.26
#